data_AF-A0A075WF92-F1
#
_entry.id   AF-A0A075WF92-F1
#
_cell.length_a   1.000
_cell.length_b   1.000
_cell.length_c   1.000
_cell.angle_alpha   90.00
_cell.angle_beta   90.00
_cell.angle_gamma   90.00
#
_symmetry.space_group_name_H-M   'P 1'
#
loop_
_entity.id
_entity.type
_entity.pdbx_description
1 polymer ?
#
loop_
_entity_poly.entity_id
_entity_poly.type
_entity_poly.pdbx_seq_one_letter_code
_entity_poly.pdbx_strand_id
1 'polypeptide(L)'
;MNPKTLAEEIGRYIKPQTFPLGFKMVKSEDEIGKARRFEGLTICQIYNMARRYRWIVYFDLNTTCPVGIVAYGFAEPDELYKSGQLAYEAGYVDSPETGVKYEDALPKLAEKYIGCKVSPLEIAEEEPDFVVVYGMPAQILRFVHAYLFRRGGGFETVIRGRGACAEFLDAFISKEPRLVIPCYGDRLFGQTQDFEIAFSFPFEMAEELVEGLRETHRRGIRYPIPSTGLRVPLPVPKAYEESVKKMRGTG
;
A
#
# COMPACT_ATOMS: atom_id res chain seq x y z
N MET A 1 16.03 -6.39 9.27
CA MET A 1 16.70 -5.52 8.24
C MET A 1 16.35 -4.04 8.45
N ASN A 2 17.17 -3.07 8.02
CA ASN A 2 16.85 -1.63 8.17
C ASN A 2 15.95 -1.07 7.04
N PRO A 3 15.29 0.09 7.22
CA PRO A 3 14.36 0.67 6.24
C PRO A 3 14.98 0.99 4.88
N LYS A 4 16.22 1.49 4.86
CA LYS A 4 16.90 1.84 3.61
C LYS A 4 17.16 0.61 2.75
N THR A 5 17.64 -0.48 3.35
CA THR A 5 17.83 -1.75 2.66
C THR A 5 16.50 -2.32 2.16
N LEU A 6 15.41 -2.16 2.91
CA LEU A 6 14.06 -2.56 2.46
C LEU A 6 13.63 -1.74 1.23
N ALA A 7 13.87 -0.43 1.22
CA ALA A 7 13.56 0.43 0.08
C ALA A 7 14.31 -0.02 -1.20
N GLU A 8 15.59 -0.37 -1.07
CA GLU A 8 16.42 -0.87 -2.17
C GLU A 8 15.90 -2.19 -2.75
N GLU A 9 15.52 -3.15 -1.90
CA GLU A 9 14.98 -4.44 -2.34
C GLU A 9 13.58 -4.30 -2.96
N ILE A 10 12.71 -3.42 -2.42
CA ILE A 10 11.43 -3.08 -3.04
C ILE A 10 11.66 -2.43 -4.41
N GLY A 11 12.61 -1.48 -4.51
CA GLY A 11 12.99 -0.86 -5.77
C GLY A 11 13.47 -1.89 -6.81
N ARG A 12 14.22 -2.91 -6.38
CA ARG A 12 14.73 -3.98 -7.24
C ARG A 12 13.62 -4.89 -7.78
N TYR A 13 12.74 -5.41 -6.91
CA TYR A 13 11.79 -6.47 -7.29
C TYR A 13 10.40 -5.97 -7.68
N ILE A 14 9.97 -4.83 -7.14
CA ILE A 14 8.62 -4.29 -7.33
C ILE A 14 8.64 -3.12 -8.32
N LYS A 15 9.69 -2.27 -8.26
CA LYS A 15 9.87 -1.08 -9.10
C LYS A 15 8.70 -0.07 -9.02
N PRO A 16 8.23 0.30 -7.83
CA PRO A 16 7.08 1.17 -7.67
C PRO A 16 7.33 2.56 -8.31
N GLN A 17 6.26 3.23 -8.75
CA GLN A 17 6.36 4.55 -9.39
C GLN A 17 6.61 5.68 -8.38
N THR A 18 6.39 5.42 -7.10
CA THR A 18 6.54 6.38 -6.01
C THR A 18 7.29 5.75 -4.84
N PHE A 19 7.74 6.56 -3.89
CA PHE A 19 8.49 6.06 -2.74
C PHE A 19 7.65 5.11 -1.87
N PRO A 20 8.19 3.92 -1.50
CA PRO A 20 7.67 3.13 -0.39
C PRO A 20 7.68 3.95 0.91
N LEU A 21 6.60 3.90 1.68
CA LEU A 21 6.42 4.71 2.87
C LEU A 21 6.52 3.86 4.14
N GLY A 22 7.28 4.33 5.12
CA GLY A 22 7.21 3.86 6.50
C GLY A 22 6.32 4.79 7.32
N PHE A 23 5.40 4.19 8.07
CA PHE A 23 4.52 4.88 9.03
C PHE A 23 4.97 4.55 10.45
N LYS A 24 5.18 5.59 11.25
CA LYS A 24 5.62 5.49 12.64
C LYS A 24 4.63 6.22 13.54
N MET A 25 4.00 5.51 14.46
CA MET A 25 3.11 6.07 15.45
C MET A 25 3.92 6.82 16.52
N VAL A 26 3.44 7.99 16.92
CA VAL A 26 4.16 8.94 17.77
C VAL A 26 3.46 9.07 19.12
N LYS A 27 4.21 8.90 20.22
CA LYS A 27 3.69 9.00 21.60
C LYS A 27 4.05 10.30 22.31
N SER A 28 5.11 10.98 21.88
CA SER A 28 5.62 12.20 22.50
C SER A 28 6.08 13.22 21.45
N GLU A 29 6.08 14.51 21.81
CA GLU A 29 6.48 15.60 20.91
C GLU A 29 7.93 15.45 20.41
N ASP A 30 8.81 14.89 21.25
CA ASP A 30 10.23 14.70 20.93
C ASP A 30 10.45 13.72 19.78
N GLU A 31 9.56 12.73 19.60
CA GLU A 31 9.61 11.72 18.53
C GLU A 31 9.26 12.30 17.14
N ILE A 32 8.63 13.49 17.09
CA ILE A 32 8.24 14.13 15.82
C ILE A 32 9.47 14.57 15.02
N GLY A 33 10.51 15.02 15.72
CA GLY A 33 11.76 15.48 15.10
C GLY A 33 11.52 16.60 14.08
N LYS A 34 12.11 16.45 12.88
CA LYS A 34 12.05 17.46 11.80
C LYS A 34 10.89 17.22 10.81
N ALA A 35 9.93 16.37 11.16
CA ALA A 35 8.80 16.08 10.28
C ALA A 35 7.96 17.34 10.02
N ARG A 36 7.58 17.55 8.75
CA ARG A 36 6.75 18.69 8.36
C ARG A 36 5.33 18.50 8.88
N ARG A 37 4.80 19.51 9.56
CA ARG A 37 3.43 19.54 10.09
C ARG A 37 2.50 20.28 9.12
N PHE A 38 1.27 19.81 9.04
CA PHE A 38 0.23 20.43 8.23
C PHE A 38 -1.08 20.43 9.00
N GLU A 39 -1.83 21.52 8.88
CA GLU A 39 -3.17 21.67 9.47
C GLU A 39 -4.19 21.84 8.35
N GLY A 40 -5.44 21.42 8.59
CA GLY A 40 -6.53 21.61 7.63
C GLY A 40 -6.39 20.81 6.33
N LEU A 41 -5.52 19.79 6.33
CA LEU A 41 -5.40 18.81 5.24
C LEU A 41 -5.88 17.45 5.71
N THR A 42 -6.33 16.61 4.78
CA THR A 42 -6.62 15.20 5.09
C THR A 42 -5.33 14.41 5.30
N ILE A 43 -5.40 13.32 6.09
CA ILE A 43 -4.27 12.40 6.28
C ILE A 43 -3.76 11.88 4.91
N CYS A 44 -4.67 11.62 3.97
CA CYS A 44 -4.35 11.18 2.62
C CYS A 44 -3.49 12.18 1.85
N GLN A 45 -3.80 13.48 1.93
CA GLN A 45 -2.94 14.51 1.34
C GLN A 45 -1.56 14.48 1.98
N ILE A 46 -1.50 14.43 3.31
CA ILE A 46 -0.25 14.57 4.07
C ILE A 46 0.71 13.42 3.74
N TYR A 47 0.31 12.15 3.88
CA TYR A 47 1.25 11.05 3.57
C TYR A 47 1.57 10.93 2.07
N ASN A 48 0.69 11.39 1.16
CA ASN A 48 1.01 11.43 -0.26
C ASN A 48 2.08 12.48 -0.59
N MET A 49 2.27 13.52 0.24
CA MET A 49 3.43 14.41 0.12
C MET A 49 4.74 13.68 0.43
N ALA A 50 4.76 12.79 1.44
CA ALA A 50 5.92 11.92 1.64
C ALA A 50 6.16 11.02 0.42
N ARG A 51 5.08 10.44 -0.11
CA ARG A 51 5.09 9.49 -1.24
C ARG A 51 5.63 10.08 -2.53
N ARG A 52 5.33 11.36 -2.81
CA ARG A 52 5.63 12.00 -4.09
C ARG A 52 6.73 13.05 -4.00
N TYR A 53 6.85 13.75 -2.87
CA TYR A 53 7.81 14.85 -2.71
C TYR A 53 9.04 14.47 -1.90
N ARG A 54 9.11 13.20 -1.43
CA ARG A 54 10.23 12.67 -0.65
C ARG A 54 10.43 13.44 0.67
N TRP A 55 9.33 13.84 1.29
CA TRP A 55 9.33 14.56 2.57
C TRP A 55 9.08 13.62 3.74
N ILE A 56 9.64 13.95 4.90
CA ILE A 56 9.18 13.39 6.17
C ILE A 56 8.07 14.30 6.68
N VAL A 57 6.90 13.74 6.90
CA VAL A 57 5.68 14.47 7.27
C VAL A 57 5.09 13.91 8.56
N TYR A 58 4.30 14.72 9.23
CA TYR A 58 3.58 14.37 10.45
C TYR A 58 2.12 14.80 10.31
N PHE A 59 1.22 13.95 10.79
CA PHE A 59 -0.19 14.27 10.92
C PHE A 59 -0.71 13.85 12.30
N ASP A 60 -1.68 14.60 12.80
CA ASP A 60 -2.30 14.45 14.12
C ASP A 60 -3.79 14.82 14.05
N LEU A 61 -4.37 15.20 15.20
CA LEU A 61 -5.77 15.62 15.33
C LEU A 61 -6.14 16.84 14.47
N ASN A 62 -5.18 17.65 14.00
CA ASN A 62 -5.44 18.85 13.18
C ASN A 62 -5.75 18.54 11.70
N THR A 63 -5.85 17.26 11.34
CA THR A 63 -6.36 16.80 10.05
C THR A 63 -7.86 17.07 9.90
N THR A 64 -8.35 17.18 8.66
CA THR A 64 -9.77 17.48 8.39
C THR A 64 -10.66 16.25 8.34
N CYS A 65 -10.10 15.03 8.26
CA CYS A 65 -10.88 13.81 8.03
C CYS A 65 -11.20 13.07 9.35
N PRO A 66 -12.46 13.05 9.83
CA PRO A 66 -12.83 12.37 11.08
C PRO A 66 -12.60 10.86 11.03
N VAL A 67 -12.77 10.23 9.85
CA VAL A 67 -12.46 8.81 9.64
C VAL A 67 -11.00 8.49 9.96
N GLY A 68 -10.08 9.35 9.50
CA GLY A 68 -8.66 9.21 9.78
C GLY A 68 -8.32 9.46 11.26
N ILE A 69 -8.92 10.49 11.85
CA ILE A 69 -8.74 10.85 13.27
C ILE A 69 -9.08 9.67 14.18
N VAL A 70 -10.27 9.09 13.98
CA VAL A 70 -10.76 7.97 14.79
C VAL A 70 -9.93 6.71 14.51
N ALA A 71 -9.64 6.39 13.26
CA ALA A 71 -8.86 5.20 12.91
C ALA A 71 -7.47 5.19 13.55
N TYR A 72 -6.76 6.33 13.54
CA TYR A 72 -5.42 6.46 14.10
C TYR A 72 -5.40 6.72 15.62
N GLY A 73 -6.57 6.78 16.27
CA GLY A 73 -6.68 6.91 17.72
C GLY A 73 -6.34 8.31 18.26
N PHE A 74 -6.46 9.36 17.44
CA PHE A 74 -6.18 10.74 17.86
C PHE A 74 -7.33 11.37 18.66
N ALA A 75 -8.55 10.90 18.43
CA ALA A 75 -9.72 11.23 19.26
C ALA A 75 -10.74 10.09 19.24
N GLU A 76 -11.58 10.07 20.27
CA GLU A 76 -12.74 9.18 20.33
C GLU A 76 -13.79 9.60 19.29
N PRO A 77 -14.56 8.66 18.73
CA PRO A 77 -15.66 8.99 17.83
C PRO A 77 -16.74 9.82 18.55
N ASP A 78 -17.20 10.87 17.88
CA ASP A 78 -18.32 11.68 18.34
C ASP A 78 -19.68 11.05 17.95
N GLU A 79 -20.78 11.73 18.27
CA GLU A 79 -22.12 11.23 17.99
C GLU A 79 -22.45 11.20 16.48
N LEU A 80 -21.84 12.07 15.66
CA LEU A 80 -22.01 12.04 14.21
C LEU A 80 -21.33 10.83 13.58
N TYR A 81 -20.16 10.45 14.10
CA TYR A 81 -19.47 9.23 13.71
C TYR A 81 -20.28 8.00 14.14
N LYS A 82 -20.67 7.90 15.42
CA LYS A 82 -21.38 6.72 15.96
C LYS A 82 -22.76 6.51 15.34
N SER A 83 -23.44 7.57 14.94
CA SER A 83 -24.75 7.48 14.28
C SER A 83 -24.66 7.06 12.82
N GLY A 84 -23.47 6.96 12.24
CA GLY A 84 -23.28 6.67 10.81
C GLY A 84 -23.60 7.84 9.89
N GLN A 85 -23.91 9.01 10.45
CA GLN A 85 -24.27 10.22 9.69
C GLN A 85 -23.17 10.61 8.70
N LEU A 86 -21.90 10.46 9.10
CA LEU A 86 -20.75 10.79 8.23
C LEU A 86 -20.68 9.92 6.96
N ALA A 87 -21.04 8.64 7.03
CA ALA A 87 -21.06 7.77 5.86
C ALA A 87 -22.25 8.10 4.95
N TYR A 88 -23.40 8.44 5.55
CA TYR A 88 -24.62 8.83 4.84
C TYR A 88 -24.44 10.16 4.09
N GLU A 89 -24.01 11.22 4.77
CA GLU A 89 -23.81 12.53 4.14
C GLU A 89 -22.69 12.53 3.09
N ALA A 90 -21.69 11.65 3.25
CA ALA A 90 -20.66 11.43 2.25
C ALA A 90 -21.13 10.56 1.05
N GLY A 91 -22.38 10.09 1.05
CA GLY A 91 -23.01 9.39 -0.06
C GLY A 91 -22.64 7.91 -0.21
N TYR A 92 -22.13 7.25 0.83
CA TYR A 92 -21.75 5.83 0.77
C TYR A 92 -22.90 4.87 1.08
N VAL A 93 -23.96 5.38 1.71
CA VAL A 93 -25.12 4.61 2.18
C VAL A 93 -26.40 5.40 1.99
N ASP A 94 -27.52 4.69 2.01
CA ASP A 94 -28.88 5.23 1.86
C ASP A 94 -29.52 5.68 3.18
N SER A 95 -28.92 5.33 4.32
CA SER A 95 -29.38 5.77 5.64
C SER A 95 -28.24 5.82 6.67
N PRO A 96 -28.34 6.65 7.73
CA PRO A 96 -27.38 6.66 8.84
C PRO A 96 -27.22 5.29 9.51
N GLU A 97 -28.31 4.52 9.66
CA GLU A 97 -28.27 3.17 10.26
C GLU A 97 -27.39 2.19 9.47
N THR A 98 -27.44 2.25 8.13
CA THR A 98 -26.50 1.51 7.29
C THR A 98 -25.08 2.08 7.42
N GLY A 99 -24.96 3.38 7.62
CA GLY A 99 -23.71 4.08 7.88
C GLY A 99 -22.96 3.58 9.11
N VAL A 100 -23.66 3.23 10.18
CA VAL A 100 -23.04 2.65 11.40
C VAL A 100 -22.19 1.43 11.05
N LYS A 101 -22.67 0.55 10.17
CA LYS A 101 -21.93 -0.66 9.75
C LYS A 101 -20.62 -0.32 9.04
N TYR A 102 -20.58 0.76 8.27
CA TYR A 102 -19.33 1.24 7.65
C TYR A 102 -18.36 1.75 8.72
N GLU A 103 -18.85 2.58 9.64
CA GLU A 103 -18.03 3.18 10.66
C GLU A 103 -17.46 2.14 11.63
N ASP A 104 -18.24 1.10 11.96
CA ASP A 104 -17.83 -0.04 12.79
C ASP A 104 -16.81 -0.94 12.09
N ALA A 105 -16.98 -1.19 10.79
CA ALA A 105 -16.09 -2.07 10.03
C ALA A 105 -14.67 -1.51 9.89
N LEU A 106 -14.49 -0.18 9.97
CA LEU A 106 -13.18 0.45 9.84
C LEU A 106 -12.22 0.05 10.98
N PRO A 107 -10.96 -0.32 10.66
CA PRO A 107 -9.93 -0.58 11.66
C PRO A 107 -9.65 0.67 12.51
N LYS A 108 -9.53 0.49 13.82
CA LYS A 108 -9.26 1.57 14.78
C LYS A 108 -8.18 1.12 15.74
N LEU A 109 -7.21 1.98 16.01
CA LEU A 109 -6.23 1.75 17.07
C LEU A 109 -6.92 1.81 18.44
N ALA A 110 -6.64 0.80 19.27
CA ALA A 110 -7.06 0.81 20.67
C ALA A 110 -6.13 1.67 21.55
N GLU A 111 -4.86 1.75 21.17
CA GLU A 111 -3.86 2.57 21.86
C GLU A 111 -3.90 4.01 21.36
N LYS A 112 -3.71 4.95 22.28
CA LYS A 112 -3.69 6.39 21.97
C LYS A 112 -2.30 6.85 21.58
N TYR A 113 -2.24 7.57 20.48
CA TYR A 113 -1.04 8.22 19.95
C TYR A 113 -1.33 9.70 19.73
N ILE A 114 -0.30 10.55 19.84
CA ILE A 114 -0.48 11.99 19.58
C ILE A 114 -0.45 12.32 18.09
N GLY A 115 0.09 11.41 17.27
CA GLY A 115 0.19 11.57 15.82
C GLY A 115 0.88 10.40 15.13
N CYS A 116 1.19 10.59 13.86
CA CYS A 116 1.92 9.63 13.05
C CYS A 116 2.90 10.34 12.12
N LYS A 117 4.14 9.87 12.09
CA LYS A 117 5.20 10.31 11.18
C LYS A 117 5.24 9.38 9.97
N VAL A 118 5.28 9.94 8.78
CA VAL A 118 5.42 9.18 7.53
C VAL A 118 6.68 9.63 6.80
N SER A 119 7.47 8.67 6.37
CA SER A 119 8.73 8.91 5.67
C SER A 119 8.90 7.96 4.49
N PRO A 120 9.51 8.39 3.37
CA PRO A 120 10.06 7.46 2.39
C PRO A 120 11.05 6.53 3.09
N LEU A 121 10.93 5.23 2.89
CA LEU A 121 11.81 4.24 3.56
C LEU A 121 13.30 4.49 3.35
N GLU A 122 13.68 5.07 2.21
CA GLU A 122 15.08 5.39 1.88
C GLU A 122 15.70 6.50 2.74
N ILE A 123 14.87 7.34 3.39
CA ILE A 123 15.30 8.40 4.32
C ILE A 123 14.66 8.27 5.69
N ALA A 124 14.04 7.13 6.00
CA ALA A 124 13.49 6.88 7.32
C ALA A 124 14.62 6.88 8.36
N GLU A 125 14.45 7.69 9.41
CA GLU A 125 15.45 7.86 10.48
C GLU A 125 15.36 6.73 11.52
N GLU A 126 14.26 5.98 11.52
CA GLU A 126 13.96 4.90 12.47
C GLU A 126 13.13 3.79 11.81
N GLU A 127 12.99 2.66 12.51
CA GLU A 127 12.14 1.56 12.06
C GLU A 127 10.66 1.95 12.16
N PRO A 128 9.92 1.99 11.02
CA PRO A 128 8.49 2.27 11.04
C PRO A 128 7.74 1.09 11.68
N ASP A 129 6.51 1.33 12.11
CA ASP A 129 5.67 0.27 12.67
C ASP A 129 5.02 -0.57 11.55
N PHE A 130 4.69 0.09 10.44
CA PHE A 130 4.23 -0.57 9.21
C PHE A 130 4.68 0.19 7.97
N VAL A 131 4.60 -0.49 6.83
CA VAL A 131 5.03 0.00 5.53
C VAL A 131 3.86 -0.02 4.56
N VAL A 132 3.74 1.01 3.72
CA VAL A 132 2.79 1.05 2.60
C VAL A 132 3.54 1.24 1.29
N VAL A 133 3.22 0.42 0.30
CA VAL A 133 3.78 0.49 -1.04
C VAL A 133 2.64 0.61 -2.05
N TYR A 134 2.63 1.69 -2.82
CA TYR A 134 1.74 1.85 -3.96
C TYR A 134 2.39 1.32 -5.23
N GLY A 135 1.59 0.73 -6.12
CA GLY A 135 2.04 0.30 -7.44
C GLY A 135 0.90 -0.26 -8.28
N MET A 136 1.22 -0.66 -9.52
CA MET A 136 0.27 -1.34 -10.39
C MET A 136 -0.12 -2.72 -9.83
N PRO A 137 -1.29 -3.27 -10.19
CA PRO A 137 -1.74 -4.59 -9.72
C PRO A 137 -0.71 -5.71 -9.91
N ALA A 138 -0.03 -5.75 -11.06
CA ALA A 138 1.02 -6.75 -11.33
C ALA A 138 2.26 -6.59 -10.43
N GLN A 139 2.56 -5.37 -9.98
CA GLN A 139 3.66 -5.09 -9.05
C GLN A 139 3.27 -5.53 -7.64
N ILE A 140 2.08 -5.15 -7.18
CA ILE A 140 1.59 -5.52 -5.85
C ILE A 140 1.35 -7.02 -5.72
N LEU A 141 0.93 -7.71 -6.79
CA LEU A 141 0.84 -9.17 -6.82
C LEU A 141 2.17 -9.87 -6.48
N ARG A 142 3.33 -9.22 -6.70
CA ARG A 142 4.63 -9.78 -6.28
C ARG A 142 4.73 -9.89 -4.76
N PHE A 143 4.18 -8.94 -4.00
CA PHE A 143 4.16 -9.03 -2.53
C PHE A 143 3.26 -10.17 -2.05
N VAL A 144 2.10 -10.37 -2.70
CA VAL A 144 1.23 -11.52 -2.40
C VAL A 144 1.96 -12.84 -2.64
N HIS A 145 2.64 -12.99 -3.78
CA HIS A 145 3.45 -14.18 -4.04
C HIS A 145 4.59 -14.37 -3.03
N ALA A 146 5.20 -13.27 -2.56
CA ALA A 146 6.26 -13.33 -1.55
C ALA A 146 5.73 -13.80 -0.19
N TYR A 147 4.61 -13.24 0.26
CA TYR A 147 3.95 -13.64 1.50
C TYR A 147 3.51 -15.12 1.46
N LEU A 148 2.91 -15.55 0.34
CA LEU A 148 2.44 -16.92 0.17
C LEU A 148 3.55 -17.92 -0.13
N PHE A 149 4.81 -17.49 -0.36
CA PHE A 149 5.89 -18.38 -0.77
C PHE A 149 6.13 -19.53 0.23
N ARG A 150 6.07 -19.23 1.53
CA ARG A 150 6.22 -20.22 2.62
C ARG A 150 4.90 -20.66 3.24
N ARG A 151 3.80 -19.95 2.96
CA ARG A 151 2.48 -20.20 3.55
C ARG A 151 1.56 -21.02 2.65
N GLY A 152 1.69 -20.89 1.33
CA GLY A 152 0.72 -21.41 0.37
C GLY A 152 -0.68 -20.83 0.62
N GLY A 153 -1.71 -21.49 0.08
CA GLY A 153 -3.11 -21.11 0.34
C GLY A 153 -3.54 -19.82 -0.37
N GLY A 154 -4.38 -19.04 0.32
CA GLY A 154 -4.94 -17.78 -0.17
C GLY A 154 -4.44 -16.57 0.62
N PHE A 155 -4.58 -15.39 0.01
CA PHE A 155 -4.34 -14.11 0.68
C PHE A 155 -5.70 -13.46 0.97
N GLU A 156 -5.99 -13.22 2.25
CA GLU A 156 -7.25 -12.63 2.68
C GLU A 156 -7.09 -11.14 2.99
N THR A 157 -8.03 -10.34 2.50
CA THR A 157 -8.14 -8.91 2.83
C THR A 157 -9.62 -8.52 2.78
N VAL A 158 -10.02 -7.56 3.62
CA VAL A 158 -11.37 -7.02 3.63
C VAL A 158 -11.35 -5.64 2.99
N ILE A 159 -11.99 -5.52 1.82
CA ILE A 159 -12.14 -4.24 1.11
C ILE A 159 -13.36 -3.53 1.68
N ARG A 160 -13.18 -2.35 2.26
CA ARG A 160 -14.26 -1.59 2.89
C ARG A 160 -14.74 -0.44 2.00
N GLY A 161 -13.99 -0.07 0.97
CA GLY A 161 -14.39 0.93 -0.03
C GLY A 161 -14.39 2.39 0.48
N ARG A 162 -14.14 2.59 1.78
CA ARG A 162 -14.03 3.88 2.48
C ARG A 162 -12.89 3.78 3.50
N GLY A 163 -12.20 4.88 3.76
CA GLY A 163 -11.14 4.91 4.77
C GLY A 163 -9.90 4.06 4.43
N ALA A 164 -9.36 4.13 3.21
CA ALA A 164 -8.17 3.36 2.82
C ALA A 164 -6.96 3.61 3.75
N CYS A 165 -6.82 4.81 4.33
CA CYS A 165 -5.79 5.09 5.33
C CYS A 165 -5.92 4.21 6.59
N ALA A 166 -7.14 3.82 6.97
CA ALA A 166 -7.42 2.87 8.04
C ALA A 166 -7.19 1.42 7.58
N GLU A 167 -7.48 1.07 6.31
CA GLU A 167 -7.14 -0.25 5.75
C GLU A 167 -5.62 -0.48 5.70
N PHE A 168 -4.81 0.57 5.45
CA PHE A 168 -3.35 0.45 5.58
C PHE A 168 -2.93 0.16 7.03
N LEU A 169 -3.52 0.89 7.97
CA LEU A 169 -3.27 0.79 9.41
C LEU A 169 -3.66 -0.59 9.97
N ASP A 170 -4.63 -1.27 9.37
CA ASP A 170 -5.04 -2.63 9.74
C ASP A 170 -3.86 -3.61 9.72
N ALA A 171 -2.86 -3.37 8.86
CA ALA A 171 -1.66 -4.18 8.86
C ALA A 171 -0.90 -4.09 10.19
N PHE A 172 -0.76 -2.89 10.74
CA PHE A 172 -0.15 -2.67 12.04
C PHE A 172 -0.98 -3.23 13.21
N ILE A 173 -2.31 -3.10 13.13
CA ILE A 173 -3.24 -3.56 14.18
C ILE A 173 -3.25 -5.09 14.25
N SER A 174 -3.40 -5.75 13.10
CA SER A 174 -3.56 -7.20 13.02
C SER A 174 -2.26 -7.99 12.96
N LYS A 175 -1.13 -7.30 12.74
CA LYS A 175 0.18 -7.91 12.46
C LYS A 175 0.20 -8.81 11.23
N GLU A 176 -0.68 -8.54 10.26
CA GLU A 176 -0.77 -9.25 8.99
C GLU A 176 -0.81 -8.27 7.82
N PRO A 177 -0.28 -8.60 6.63
CA PRO A 177 -0.31 -7.68 5.50
C PRO A 177 -1.72 -7.43 4.96
N ARG A 178 -1.88 -6.35 4.19
CA ARG A 178 -3.12 -5.97 3.51
C ARG A 178 -2.86 -5.59 2.07
N LEU A 179 -3.61 -6.19 1.17
CA LEU A 179 -3.81 -5.64 -0.17
C LEU A 179 -4.99 -4.67 -0.06
N VAL A 180 -4.74 -3.42 -0.41
CA VAL A 180 -5.70 -2.33 -0.27
C VAL A 180 -5.98 -1.74 -1.63
N ILE A 181 -7.28 -1.64 -1.95
CA ILE A 181 -7.75 -0.84 -3.07
C ILE A 181 -7.98 0.57 -2.51
N PRO A 182 -7.22 1.58 -2.96
CA PRO A 182 -7.42 2.96 -2.54
C PRO A 182 -8.90 3.35 -2.63
N CYS A 183 -9.42 4.09 -1.65
CA CYS A 183 -10.82 4.50 -1.63
C CYS A 183 -11.04 5.76 -2.47
N TYR A 184 -12.29 6.18 -2.62
CA TYR A 184 -12.63 7.41 -3.35
C TYR A 184 -11.90 8.65 -2.78
N GLY A 185 -11.86 8.78 -1.45
CA GLY A 185 -11.15 9.88 -0.79
C GLY A 185 -9.64 9.88 -1.01
N ASP A 186 -8.99 8.70 -1.09
CA ASP A 186 -7.55 8.62 -1.38
C ASP A 186 -7.22 9.08 -2.81
N ARG A 187 -8.14 8.86 -3.76
CA ARG A 187 -8.01 9.43 -5.12
C ARG A 187 -8.31 10.92 -5.13
N LEU A 188 -9.45 11.32 -4.56
CA LEU A 188 -9.92 12.70 -4.59
C LEU A 188 -8.94 13.66 -3.90
N PHE A 189 -8.48 13.32 -2.69
CA PHE A 189 -7.62 14.18 -1.89
C PHE A 189 -6.14 13.79 -2.00
N GLY A 190 -5.84 12.48 -1.96
CA GLY A 190 -4.47 11.95 -1.99
C GLY A 190 -3.84 11.85 -3.38
N GLN A 191 -4.60 12.07 -4.45
CA GLN A 191 -4.13 11.99 -5.84
C GLN A 191 -3.57 10.59 -6.19
N THR A 192 -4.11 9.55 -5.56
CA THR A 192 -3.89 8.17 -5.98
C THR A 192 -4.52 7.93 -7.35
N GLN A 193 -3.81 7.25 -8.25
CA GLN A 193 -4.24 7.05 -9.63
C GLN A 193 -5.11 5.78 -9.77
N ASP A 194 -5.92 5.71 -10.83
CA ASP A 194 -6.86 4.60 -11.06
C ASP A 194 -6.17 3.25 -11.28
N PHE A 195 -4.94 3.28 -11.81
CA PHE A 195 -4.11 2.09 -12.03
C PHE A 195 -3.27 1.70 -10.80
N GLU A 196 -3.41 2.39 -9.67
CA GLU A 196 -2.65 2.13 -8.45
C GLU A 196 -3.49 1.35 -7.45
N ILE A 197 -2.88 0.30 -6.90
CA ILE A 197 -3.30 -0.36 -5.67
C ILE A 197 -2.15 -0.30 -4.66
N ALA A 198 -2.43 -0.64 -3.40
CA ALA A 198 -1.43 -0.59 -2.35
C ALA A 198 -1.28 -1.93 -1.63
N PHE A 199 -0.09 -2.13 -1.07
CA PHE A 199 0.21 -3.22 -0.15
C PHE A 199 0.74 -2.63 1.14
N SER A 200 0.09 -2.94 2.26
CA SER A 200 0.51 -2.56 3.60
C SER A 200 1.02 -3.79 4.36
N PHE A 201 2.07 -3.66 5.16
CA PHE A 201 2.58 -4.77 5.98
C PHE A 201 3.30 -4.27 7.25
N PRO A 202 3.26 -5.02 8.36
CA PRO A 202 4.08 -4.75 9.54
C PRO A 202 5.57 -4.73 9.19
N PHE A 203 6.33 -3.76 9.70
CA PHE A 203 7.75 -3.66 9.34
C PHE A 203 8.56 -4.90 9.76
N GLU A 204 8.18 -5.56 10.86
CA GLU A 204 8.79 -6.82 11.31
C GLU A 204 8.76 -7.95 10.27
N MET A 205 7.83 -7.90 9.30
CA MET A 205 7.73 -8.87 8.20
C MET A 205 8.65 -8.54 7.01
N ALA A 206 9.36 -7.41 7.03
CA ALA A 206 10.16 -6.93 5.91
C ALA A 206 11.15 -7.98 5.40
N GLU A 207 11.87 -8.63 6.31
CA GLU A 207 12.91 -9.60 5.96
C GLU A 207 12.32 -10.84 5.29
N GLU A 208 11.19 -11.33 5.82
CA GLU A 208 10.48 -12.47 5.25
C GLU A 208 9.92 -12.16 3.85
N LEU A 209 9.29 -10.99 3.68
CA LEU A 209 8.74 -10.59 2.39
C LEU A 209 9.84 -10.40 1.34
N VAL A 210 10.97 -9.80 1.71
CA VAL A 210 12.11 -9.65 0.80
C VAL A 210 12.68 -11.00 0.39
N GLU A 211 12.78 -11.95 1.32
CA GLU A 211 13.21 -13.32 1.00
C GLU A 211 12.21 -14.03 0.06
N GLY A 212 10.91 -13.88 0.31
CA GLY A 212 9.88 -14.39 -0.60
C GLY A 212 9.95 -13.76 -2.00
N LEU A 213 10.22 -12.45 -2.08
CA LEU A 213 10.43 -11.76 -3.35
C LEU A 213 11.65 -12.31 -4.10
N ARG A 214 12.76 -12.48 -3.39
CA ARG A 214 14.02 -13.01 -3.93
C ARG A 214 13.86 -14.42 -4.48
N GLU A 215 13.27 -15.32 -3.70
CA GLU A 215 13.13 -16.73 -4.08
C GLU A 215 12.15 -16.92 -5.23
N THR A 216 10.98 -16.25 -5.18
CA THR A 216 10.03 -16.31 -6.29
C THR A 216 10.62 -15.69 -7.57
N HIS A 217 11.41 -14.61 -7.43
CA HIS A 217 12.13 -14.00 -8.56
C HIS A 217 13.14 -14.97 -9.16
N ARG A 218 13.98 -15.62 -8.34
CA ARG A 218 14.95 -16.63 -8.79
C ARG A 218 14.28 -17.73 -9.61
N ARG A 219 13.08 -18.15 -9.20
CA ARG A 219 12.27 -19.19 -9.86
C ARG A 219 11.42 -18.72 -11.05
N GLY A 220 11.51 -17.45 -11.44
CA GLY A 220 10.92 -16.93 -12.68
C GLY A 220 9.62 -16.13 -12.52
N ILE A 221 9.04 -16.06 -11.32
CA ILE A 221 7.93 -15.14 -11.04
C ILE A 221 8.55 -13.76 -10.81
N ARG A 222 8.56 -12.90 -11.82
CA ARG A 222 9.30 -11.63 -11.84
C ARG A 222 8.43 -10.45 -12.28
N TYR A 223 8.90 -9.24 -12.00
CA TYR A 223 8.38 -8.01 -12.56
C TYR A 223 9.50 -7.19 -13.24
N PRO A 224 9.29 -6.64 -14.46
CA PRO A 224 8.12 -6.81 -15.33
C PRO A 224 7.86 -8.28 -15.71
N ILE A 225 6.60 -8.61 -15.97
CA ILE A 225 6.20 -9.98 -16.33
C ILE A 225 6.82 -10.31 -17.70
N PRO A 226 7.62 -11.39 -17.82
CA PRO A 226 8.21 -11.76 -19.10
C PRO A 226 7.13 -12.22 -20.07
N SER A 227 7.11 -11.64 -21.27
CA SER A 227 6.24 -12.13 -22.35
C SER A 227 6.83 -13.42 -22.94
N THR A 228 6.37 -14.56 -22.43
CA THR A 228 6.83 -15.88 -22.89
C THR A 228 6.42 -16.18 -24.32
N GLY A 229 5.32 -15.59 -24.80
CA GLY A 229 4.86 -15.67 -26.19
C GLY A 229 5.89 -15.19 -27.22
N LEU A 230 6.79 -14.28 -26.84
CA LEU A 230 7.90 -13.84 -27.70
C LEU A 230 8.96 -14.94 -27.96
N ARG A 231 8.93 -16.03 -27.20
CA ARG A 231 9.87 -17.17 -27.34
C ARG A 231 9.20 -18.41 -27.95
N VAL A 232 7.94 -18.30 -28.34
CA VAL A 232 7.23 -19.37 -29.05
C VAL A 232 7.48 -19.18 -30.55
N PRO A 233 7.84 -20.23 -31.31
CA PRO A 233 7.95 -20.13 -32.75
C PRO A 233 6.65 -19.59 -33.37
N LEU A 234 6.77 -18.61 -34.25
CA LEU A 234 5.62 -18.10 -35.00
C LEU A 234 5.19 -19.16 -36.02
N PRO A 235 3.88 -19.44 -36.16
CA PRO A 235 3.40 -20.15 -37.34
C PRO A 235 3.67 -19.28 -38.57
N VAL A 236 4.58 -19.72 -39.43
CA VAL A 236 4.95 -19.02 -40.67
C VAL A 236 4.42 -19.78 -41.89
N PRO A 237 4.17 -19.11 -43.03
CA PRO A 237 3.78 -19.80 -44.25
C PRO A 237 4.83 -20.84 -44.68
N LYS A 238 4.39 -21.96 -45.29
CA LYS A 238 5.31 -23.01 -45.78
C LYS A 238 6.44 -22.48 -46.66
N ALA A 239 6.15 -21.51 -47.52
CA ALA A 239 7.15 -20.88 -48.38
C ALA A 239 8.28 -20.20 -47.59
N TYR A 240 8.00 -19.67 -46.39
CA TYR A 240 8.99 -19.05 -45.51
C TYR A 240 9.87 -20.12 -44.88
N GLU A 241 9.28 -21.24 -44.43
CA GLU A 241 10.04 -22.38 -43.91
C GLU A 241 10.99 -22.95 -44.96
N GLU A 242 10.49 -23.17 -46.18
CA GLU A 242 11.28 -23.66 -47.32
C GLU A 242 12.39 -22.69 -47.71
N SER A 243 12.10 -21.39 -47.75
CA SER A 243 13.09 -20.34 -48.02
C SER A 243 14.22 -20.36 -47.01
N VAL A 244 13.90 -20.44 -45.70
CA VAL A 244 14.90 -20.54 -44.63
C VAL A 244 15.70 -21.84 -44.70
N LYS A 245 15.08 -22.98 -45.01
CA LYS A 245 15.78 -24.27 -45.20
C LYS A 245 16.80 -24.18 -46.34
N LYS A 246 16.42 -23.57 -47.48
CA LYS A 246 17.32 -23.35 -48.62
C LYS A 246 18.47 -22.42 -48.25
N MET A 247 18.19 -21.30 -47.58
CA MET A 247 19.22 -20.35 -47.11
C MET A 247 20.23 -20.98 -46.15
N ARG A 248 19.79 -21.93 -45.32
CA ARG A 248 20.66 -22.66 -44.38
C ARG A 248 21.48 -23.78 -45.01
N GLY A 249 21.26 -24.09 -46.29
CA GLY A 249 21.90 -25.23 -46.95
C GLY A 249 21.47 -26.59 -46.37
N THR A 250 20.34 -26.64 -45.67
CA THR A 250 19.79 -27.84 -45.02
C THR A 250 18.71 -28.51 -45.86
N GLY A 251 18.79 -28.38 -47.19
CA GLY A 251 17.78 -28.86 -48.15
C GLY A 251 18.42 -29.55 -49.33
#